data_AF-A0A2M6YQH9-F1
#
_entry.id   AF-A0A2M6YQH9-F1
#
_cell.length_a   1.000
_cell.length_b   1.000
_cell.length_c   1.000
_cell.angle_alpha   90.00
_cell.angle_beta   90.00
_cell.angle_gamma   90.00
#
_symmetry.space_group_name_H-M   'P 1'
#
loop_
_entity.id
_entity.type
_entity.pdbx_description
1 polymer ?
#
loop_
_entity_poly.entity_id
_entity_poly.type
_entity_poly.pdbx_seq_one_letter_code
_entity_poly.pdbx_strand_id
1 'polypeptide(L)'
;MKELEILKKPLFWLLLILILLWGAVFSLPDKQLHLVFCDVGQGDAILISYSQVQILIDGGPDNKILSCLSKNMPFWDRKIEIVVLTHPEEDH
;
A
#
# COMPACT_ATOMS: atom_id res chain seq x y z
N MET A 1 37.76 -25.06 -0.49
CA MET A 1 37.17 -23.74 -0.82
C MET A 1 35.90 -23.82 -1.66
N LYS A 2 35.85 -24.61 -2.76
CA LYS A 2 34.64 -24.75 -3.61
C LYS A 2 33.40 -25.28 -2.87
N GLU A 3 33.55 -26.27 -1.98
CA GLU A 3 32.40 -26.82 -1.24
C GLU A 3 31.76 -25.80 -0.29
N LEU A 4 32.56 -24.92 0.30
CA LEU A 4 32.06 -23.84 1.15
C LEU A 4 31.26 -22.81 0.35
N GLU A 5 31.61 -22.56 -0.91
CA GLU A 5 30.83 -21.68 -1.80
C GLU A 5 29.51 -22.31 -2.24
N ILE A 6 29.50 -23.62 -2.48
CA ILE A 6 28.29 -24.37 -2.85
C ILE A 6 27.25 -24.28 -1.72
N LEU A 7 27.68 -24.32 -0.45
CA LEU A 7 26.79 -24.22 0.70
C LEU A 7 26.31 -22.77 0.99
N LYS A 8 27.10 -21.75 0.63
CA LYS A 8 26.75 -20.32 0.85
C LYS A 8 25.64 -19.81 -0.08
N LYS A 9 25.59 -20.29 -1.33
CA LYS A 9 24.57 -19.90 -2.31
C LYS A 9 23.14 -20.22 -1.86
N PRO A 10 22.78 -21.45 -1.44
CA PRO A 10 21.44 -21.75 -0.96
C PRO A 10 21.12 -20.99 0.33
N LEU A 11 22.10 -20.80 1.22
CA LEU A 11 21.90 -20.00 2.43
C LEU A 11 21.53 -18.54 2.12
N PHE A 12 22.18 -17.93 1.12
CA PHE A 12 21.85 -16.58 0.66
C PHE A 12 20.40 -16.51 0.15
N TRP A 13 19.99 -17.46 -0.70
CA TRP A 13 18.60 -17.50 -1.20
C TRP A 13 17.58 -17.75 -0.10
N LEU A 14 17.87 -18.65 0.84
CA LEU A 14 17.01 -18.89 2.01
C LEU A 14 16.86 -17.63 2.86
N LEU A 15 17.96 -16.90 3.09
CA LEU A 15 17.92 -15.64 3.82
C LEU A 15 17.11 -14.58 3.07
N LEU A 16 17.28 -14.47 1.75
CA LEU A 16 16.52 -13.55 0.92
C LEU A 16 15.02 -13.87 0.98
N ILE A 17 14.65 -15.14 0.84
CA ILE A 17 13.26 -15.59 0.95
C ILE A 17 12.71 -15.28 2.35
N LEU A 18 13.48 -15.53 3.41
CA LEU A 18 13.07 -15.24 4.77
C LEU A 18 12.81 -13.74 4.97
N ILE A 19 13.67 -12.86 4.43
CA ILE A 19 13.50 -11.41 4.48
C ILE A 19 12.24 -10.99 3.72
N LEU A 20 12.02 -11.52 2.52
CA LEU A 20 10.84 -11.21 1.71
C LEU A 20 9.54 -11.68 2.39
N LEU A 21 9.55 -12.87 3.00
CA LEU A 21 8.41 -13.40 3.74
C LEU A 21 8.06 -12.50 4.93
N TRP A 22 9.05 -12.11 5.73
CA TRP A 22 8.80 -11.20 6.86
C TRP A 22 8.38 -9.80 6.39
N GLY A 23 8.96 -9.29 5.30
CA GLY A 23 8.52 -8.05 4.68
C GLY A 23 7.03 -8.11 4.28
N ALA A 24 6.60 -9.22 3.69
CA ALA A 24 5.19 -9.46 3.38
C ALA A 24 4.32 -9.60 4.64
N VAL A 25 4.81 -10.22 5.72
CA VAL A 25 4.04 -10.29 6.97
C VAL A 25 3.85 -8.91 7.59
N PHE A 26 4.88 -8.06 7.61
CA PHE A 26 4.81 -6.72 8.21
C PHE A 26 4.01 -5.71 7.39
N SER A 27 3.86 -5.94 6.09
CA SER A 27 3.01 -5.12 5.22
C SER A 27 1.53 -5.51 5.25
N LEU A 28 1.14 -6.54 6.00
CA LEU A 28 -0.29 -6.88 6.15
C LEU A 28 -1.03 -5.76 6.89
N PRO A 29 -2.24 -5.39 6.44
CA PRO A 29 -3.04 -4.40 7.15
C PRO A 29 -3.51 -4.95 8.51
N ASP A 30 -3.62 -4.05 9.49
CA ASP A 30 -4.11 -4.39 10.83
C ASP A 30 -5.65 -4.37 10.90
N LYS A 31 -6.22 -4.62 12.08
CA LYS A 31 -7.68 -4.57 12.32
C LYS A 31 -8.12 -3.27 12.97
N GLN A 32 -7.40 -2.18 12.71
CA GLN A 32 -7.75 -0.84 13.17
C GLN A 32 -8.34 -0.04 12.02
N LEU A 33 -9.17 0.94 12.36
CA LEU A 33 -9.69 1.88 11.38
C LEU A 33 -8.67 2.99 11.20
N HIS A 34 -8.16 3.14 9.98
CA HIS A 34 -7.26 4.23 9.61
C HIS A 34 -8.03 5.22 8.74
N LEU A 35 -7.93 6.50 9.08
CA LEU A 35 -8.42 7.60 8.25
C LEU A 35 -7.22 8.45 7.85
N VAL A 36 -6.95 8.51 6.55
CA VAL A 36 -5.83 9.26 5.99
C VAL A 36 -6.39 10.35 5.10
N PHE A 37 -6.21 11.60 5.53
CA PHE A 37 -6.49 12.78 4.71
C PHE A 37 -5.30 13.01 3.79
N CYS A 38 -5.52 12.84 2.50
CA CYS A 38 -4.48 12.92 1.49
C CYS A 38 -4.28 14.38 1.05
N ASP A 39 -3.01 14.81 0.98
CA ASP A 39 -2.67 16.10 0.39
C ASP A 39 -2.67 15.99 -1.15
N VAL A 40 -3.76 16.47 -1.76
CA VAL A 40 -3.96 16.55 -3.22
C VAL A 40 -3.89 17.99 -3.75
N GLY A 41 -3.61 18.96 -2.88
CA GLY A 41 -3.62 20.39 -3.21
C GLY A 41 -5.03 21.00 -3.13
N GLN A 42 -5.75 21.04 -4.26
CA GLN A 42 -7.14 21.51 -4.32
C GLN A 42 -8.09 20.30 -4.27
N GLY A 43 -9.27 20.45 -3.66
CA GLY A 43 -10.26 19.40 -3.52
C GLY A 43 -10.03 18.52 -2.29
N ASP A 44 -10.81 17.44 -2.20
CA ASP A 44 -10.77 16.50 -1.08
C ASP A 44 -10.27 15.13 -1.54
N ALA A 45 -9.59 14.42 -0.64
CA ALA A 45 -9.27 13.00 -0.81
C ALA A 45 -9.03 12.34 0.54
N ILE A 46 -9.81 11.31 0.87
CA ILE A 46 -9.72 10.59 2.14
C ILE A 46 -9.66 9.10 1.85
N LEU A 47 -8.57 8.45 2.27
CA LEU A 47 -8.47 7.00 2.30
C LEU A 47 -8.92 6.49 3.68
N ILE A 48 -9.96 5.68 3.69
CA ILE A 48 -10.40 4.92 4.86
C ILE A 48 -9.97 3.46 4.66
N SER A 49 -9.22 2.93 5.61
CA SER A 49 -8.73 1.54 5.57
C SER A 49 -9.14 0.79 6.84
N TYR A 50 -9.69 -0.41 6.66
CA TYR A 50 -9.94 -1.35 7.75
C TYR A 50 -9.64 -2.77 7.29
N SER A 51 -8.60 -3.39 7.84
CA SER A 51 -8.12 -4.69 7.38
C SER A 51 -7.90 -4.68 5.86
N GLN A 52 -8.50 -5.60 5.11
CA GLN A 52 -8.36 -5.71 3.65
C GLN A 52 -9.37 -4.87 2.86
N VAL A 53 -10.05 -3.91 3.51
CA VAL A 53 -11.04 -3.05 2.86
C VAL A 53 -10.52 -1.63 2.81
N GLN A 54 -10.46 -1.07 1.61
CA GLN A 54 -10.10 0.30 1.31
C GLN A 54 -11.28 1.03 0.68
N ILE A 55 -11.62 2.17 1.26
CA ILE A 55 -12.63 3.08 0.75
C ILE A 55 -11.93 4.40 0.45
N LEU A 56 -12.07 4.90 -0.77
CA LEU A 56 -11.58 6.21 -1.17
C LEU A 56 -12.77 7.16 -1.28
N ILE A 57 -12.72 8.29 -0.57
CA ILE A 57 -13.67 9.39 -0.72
C ILE A 57 -12.94 10.49 -1.50
N ASP A 58 -13.44 10.80 -2.69
CA ASP A 58 -12.86 11.74 -3.66
C ASP A 58 -11.38 11.44 -4.03
N GLY A 59 -10.87 12.07 -5.07
CA GLY A 59 -9.52 11.84 -5.59
C GLY A 59 -8.65 13.09 -5.74
N GLY A 60 -9.26 14.27 -5.61
CA GLY A 60 -8.64 15.51 -6.07
C GLY A 60 -8.49 15.57 -7.61
N PRO A 61 -8.02 16.70 -8.15
CA PRO A 61 -8.05 16.99 -9.58
C PRO A 61 -6.95 16.29 -10.41
N ASP A 62 -5.98 15.64 -9.77
CA ASP A 62 -4.80 15.10 -10.44
C ASP A 62 -4.26 13.80 -9.82
N ASN A 63 -3.14 13.31 -10.34
CA ASN A 63 -2.54 12.04 -9.91
C ASN A 63 -1.82 12.11 -8.54
N LYS A 64 -1.85 13.21 -7.79
CA LYS A 64 -1.20 13.32 -6.47
C LYS A 64 -1.72 12.29 -5.48
N ILE A 65 -2.99 11.89 -5.60
CA ILE A 65 -3.59 10.84 -4.78
C ILE A 65 -2.79 9.53 -4.80
N LEU A 66 -2.13 9.21 -5.93
CA LEU A 66 -1.30 8.01 -6.04
C LEU A 66 -0.14 7.99 -5.04
N SER A 67 0.44 9.15 -4.71
CA SER A 67 1.48 9.26 -3.69
C SER A 67 0.94 8.90 -2.31
N CYS A 68 -0.26 9.37 -1.98
CA CYS A 68 -0.94 9.02 -0.73
C CYS A 68 -1.26 7.52 -0.66
N LEU A 69 -1.87 6.95 -1.70
CA LEU A 69 -2.20 5.53 -1.77
C LEU A 69 -0.93 4.66 -1.62
N SER A 70 0.14 4.99 -2.35
CA SER A 70 1.40 4.23 -2.28
C SER A 70 2.07 4.21 -0.91
N LYS A 71 1.81 5.24 -0.08
CA LYS A 71 2.36 5.35 1.28
C LYS A 71 1.52 4.61 2.32
N ASN A 72 0.22 4.42 2.07
CA ASN A 72 -0.75 3.97 3.07
C ASN A 72 -1.42 2.63 2.73
N MET A 73 -1.22 2.10 1.52
CA MET A 73 -1.65 0.76 1.12
C MET A 73 -0.45 -0.20 1.05
N PRO A 74 -0.65 -1.51 1.30
CA PRO A 74 0.38 -2.51 1.04
C PRO A 74 0.84 -2.43 -0.42
N PHE A 75 2.14 -2.55 -0.68
CA PHE A 75 2.71 -2.31 -2.02
C PHE A 75 2.19 -3.26 -3.11
N TRP A 76 1.65 -4.40 -2.72
CA TRP A 76 1.04 -5.39 -3.63
C TRP A 76 -0.46 -5.18 -3.80
N ASP A 77 -1.08 -4.37 -2.95
CA ASP A 77 -2.50 -4.09 -3.00
C ASP A 77 -2.79 -3.08 -4.11
N ARG A 78 -3.76 -3.42 -4.95
CA ARG A 78 -4.14 -2.66 -6.14
C ARG A 78 -5.65 -2.49 -6.23
N LYS A 79 -6.35 -2.73 -5.12
CA LYS A 79 -7.80 -2.72 -5.07
C LYS A 79 -8.27 -1.63 -4.11
N ILE A 80 -9.32 -0.94 -4.53
CA ILE A 80 -10.13 -0.09 -3.70
C ILE A 80 -11.53 -0.68 -3.80
N GLU A 81 -12.11 -1.11 -2.69
CA GLU A 81 -13.42 -1.76 -2.66
C GLU A 81 -14.54 -0.79 -2.99
N ILE A 82 -14.42 0.45 -2.53
CA ILE A 82 -15.46 1.46 -2.67
C ILE A 82 -14.79 2.80 -2.99
N VAL A 83 -15.30 3.46 -4.01
CA VAL A 83 -15.01 4.87 -4.28
C VAL A 83 -16.30 5.65 -4.08
N VAL A 84 -16.26 6.68 -3.24
CA VAL A 84 -17.37 7.59 -2.98
C VAL A 84 -17.00 8.94 -3.56
N LEU A 85 -17.78 9.41 -4.53
CA LEU A 85 -17.67 10.76 -5.07
C LEU A 85 -18.71 11.64 -4.37
N THR A 86 -18.26 12.65 -3.65
CA THR A 86 -19.13 13.53 -2.86
C THR A 86 -19.87 14.54 -3.75
N HIS A 87 -19.23 14.99 -4.82
CA HIS A 87 -19.78 15.94 -5.80
C HIS A 87 -19.26 15.63 -7.21
N PRO A 88 -20.03 15.91 -8.30
CA PRO A 88 -19.61 15.62 -9.67
C PRO A 88 -18.66 16.67 -10.28
N GLU A 89 -18.07 17.55 -9.47
CA GLU A 89 -17.07 18.51 -9.95
C GLU A 89 -15.73 17.81 -10.20
N GLU A 90 -14.94 18.34 -11.15
CA GLU A 90 -13.73 17.68 -11.67
C GLU A 90 -12.58 17.64 -10.66
N ASP A 91 -12.66 18.42 -9.56
CA ASP A 91 -11.70 18.43 -8.47
C ASP A 91 -12.07 17.50 -7.29
N HIS A 92 -13.06 16.61 -7.48
CA HIS A 92 -13.49 15.57 -6.54
C HIS A 92 -13.46 14.17 -7.19
#